data_AF-A0A2T2S2U8-F1
#
_entry.id   AF-A0A2T2S2U8-F1
#
_cell.length_a   1.000
_cell.length_b   1.000
_cell.length_c   1.000
_cell.angle_alpha   90.00
_cell.angle_beta   90.00
_cell.angle_gamma   90.00
#
_symmetry.space_group_name_H-M   'P 1'
#
loop_
_entity.id
_entity.type
_entity.pdbx_description
1 polymer ?
#
loop_
_entity_poly.entity_id
_entity_poly.type
_entity_poly.pdbx_seq_one_letter_code
_entity_poly.pdbx_strand_id
1 'polypeptide(L)'
;MDAITVSSWSEQWQALLAQLGPHFTRRDLSQQAQNYLRGLLAQLERKNGWQLAEQAGKATPDGLQRLLGPARWSADAVRDELVRYAQQHLLAQGEGGTLIVDET
;
A
#
# COMPACT_ATOMS: atom_id res chain seq x y z
N MET A 1 5.32 22.38 1.45
CA MET A 1 6.00 21.23 2.06
C MET A 1 7.47 21.33 1.65
N ASP A 2 8.40 21.40 2.60
CA ASP A 2 9.82 21.55 2.28
C ASP A 2 10.44 20.24 1.78
N ALA A 3 11.61 20.31 1.14
CA ALA A 3 12.25 19.16 0.50
C ALA A 3 12.67 18.07 1.52
N ILE A 4 12.94 18.47 2.77
CA ILE A 4 13.33 17.55 3.85
C ILE A 4 12.11 16.73 4.29
N THR A 5 10.96 17.38 4.46
CA THR A 5 9.69 16.71 4.74
C THR A 5 9.32 15.77 3.59
N VAL A 6 9.40 16.19 2.32
CA VAL A 6 9.08 15.30 1.20
C VAL A 6 9.99 14.05 1.17
N SER A 7 11.27 14.22 1.46
CA SER A 7 12.24 13.11 1.49
C SER A 7 11.94 12.12 2.62
N SER A 8 11.65 12.61 3.83
CA SER A 8 11.32 11.75 4.96
C SER A 8 10.03 10.94 4.75
N TRP A 9 9.04 11.53 4.08
CA TRP A 9 7.82 10.82 3.68
C TRP A 9 8.09 9.74 2.64
N SER A 10 8.94 10.01 1.66
CA SER A 10 9.33 9.02 0.64
C SER A 10 10.07 7.84 1.25
N GLU A 11 10.94 8.08 2.23
CA GLU A 11 11.65 7.03 2.97
C GLU A 11 10.71 6.16 3.79
N GLN A 12 9.79 6.77 4.55
CA GLN A 12 8.79 6.04 5.34
C GLN A 12 7.86 5.22 4.43
N TRP A 13 7.46 5.78 3.30
CA TRP A 13 6.70 5.07 2.28
C TRP A 13 7.43 3.83 1.77
N GLN A 14 8.71 3.98 1.42
CA GLN A 14 9.53 2.84 0.96
C GLN A 14 9.71 1.79 2.05
N ALA A 15 9.91 2.20 3.30
CA ALA A 15 10.02 1.29 4.43
C ALA A 15 8.74 0.46 4.64
N LEU A 16 7.57 1.11 4.61
CA LEU A 16 6.27 0.41 4.68
C LEU A 16 6.12 -0.59 3.53
N LEU A 17 6.38 -0.17 2.29
CA LEU A 17 6.27 -1.07 1.13
C LEU A 17 7.23 -2.27 1.22
N ALA A 18 8.43 -2.07 1.77
CA ALA A 18 9.39 -3.14 2.01
C ALA A 18 8.90 -4.12 3.07
N GLN A 19 8.26 -3.63 4.14
CA GLN A 19 7.63 -4.49 5.17
C GLN A 19 6.44 -5.29 4.63
N LEU A 20 5.66 -4.72 3.72
CA LEU A 20 4.54 -5.42 3.07
C LEU A 20 5.01 -6.44 2.03
N GLY A 21 6.18 -6.25 1.43
CA GLY A 21 6.73 -7.07 0.35
C GLY A 21 6.66 -8.59 0.57
N PRO A 22 7.11 -9.12 1.72
CA PRO A 22 7.07 -10.56 2.05
C PRO A 22 5.67 -11.19 2.04
N HIS A 23 4.60 -10.40 2.19
CA HIS A 23 3.22 -10.90 2.17
C HIS A 23 2.71 -11.21 0.75
N PHE A 24 3.48 -10.85 -0.28
CA PHE A 24 3.22 -11.20 -1.67
C PHE A 24 4.10 -12.36 -2.11
N THR A 25 3.46 -13.41 -2.64
CA THR A 25 4.14 -14.66 -3.06
C THR A 25 5.15 -14.46 -4.19
N ARG A 26 5.04 -13.37 -4.96
CA ARG A 26 5.92 -13.06 -6.08
C ARG A 26 6.33 -11.59 -6.08
N ARG A 27 7.56 -11.31 -6.51
CA ARG A 27 8.08 -9.94 -6.64
C ARG A 27 7.25 -9.07 -7.59
N ASP A 28 6.76 -9.63 -8.70
CA ASP A 28 5.90 -8.88 -9.61
C ASP A 28 4.57 -8.51 -8.96
N LEU A 29 3.97 -9.38 -8.14
CA LEU A 29 2.75 -9.07 -7.39
C LEU A 29 2.98 -7.99 -6.33
N SER A 30 4.08 -8.06 -5.59
CA SER A 30 4.47 -6.98 -4.67
C SER A 30 4.58 -5.65 -5.41
N GLN A 31 5.25 -5.63 -6.57
CA GLN A 31 5.37 -4.41 -7.37
C GLN A 31 4.01 -3.88 -7.85
N GLN A 32 3.09 -4.75 -8.25
CA GLN A 32 1.74 -4.33 -8.63
C GLN A 32 0.97 -3.75 -7.43
N ALA A 33 1.12 -4.32 -6.23
CA ALA A 33 0.51 -3.78 -5.02
C ALA A 33 1.04 -2.38 -4.68
N GLN A 34 2.36 -2.17 -4.80
CA GLN A 34 2.97 -0.86 -4.60
C GLN A 34 2.45 0.18 -5.61
N ASN A 35 2.33 -0.21 -6.89
CA ASN A 35 1.78 0.65 -7.94
C ASN A 35 0.30 0.97 -7.67
N TYR A 36 -0.46 -0.03 -7.25
CA TYR A 36 -1.88 0.12 -6.91
C TYR A 36 -2.06 1.13 -5.77
N LEU A 37 -1.33 0.96 -4.66
CA LEU A 37 -1.41 1.87 -3.51
C LEU A 37 -0.98 3.29 -3.88
N ARG A 38 0.08 3.45 -4.68
CA ARG A 38 0.51 4.76 -5.17
C ARG A 38 -0.57 5.43 -6.01
N GLY A 39 -1.22 4.69 -6.91
CA GLY A 39 -2.32 5.20 -7.71
C GLY A 39 -3.57 5.53 -6.89
N LEU A 40 -3.88 4.76 -5.85
CA LEU A 40 -4.98 5.04 -4.93
C LEU A 40 -4.76 6.31 -4.10
N LEU A 41 -3.52 6.63 -3.76
CA LEU A 41 -3.17 7.85 -3.02
C LEU A 41 -2.94 9.06 -3.94
N ALA A 42 -2.76 8.83 -5.25
CA ALA A 42 -2.60 9.91 -6.21
C ALA A 42 -3.90 10.71 -6.41
N GLN A 43 -3.74 11.98 -6.76
CA GLN A 43 -4.82 12.89 -7.14
C GLN A 43 -5.28 12.61 -8.59
N LEU A 44 -5.83 11.42 -8.81
CA LEU A 44 -6.44 11.03 -10.08
C LEU A 44 -7.93 11.34 -10.06
N GLU A 45 -8.44 11.94 -11.14
CA GLU A 45 -9.88 12.24 -11.29
C GLU A 45 -10.75 10.97 -11.23
N ARG A 46 -10.21 9.84 -11.68
CA ARG A 46 -10.87 8.54 -11.63
C ARG A 46 -9.82 7.45 -11.34
N LYS A 47 -10.19 6.46 -10.54
CA LYS A 47 -9.32 5.39 -10.01
C LYS A 47 -9.78 4.02 -10.49
N ASN A 48 -9.96 3.86 -11.80
CA ASN A 48 -10.22 2.54 -12.39
C ASN A 48 -8.90 1.82 -12.74
N GLY A 49 -8.97 0.52 -12.99
CA GLY A 49 -7.78 -0.31 -13.25
C GLY A 49 -6.94 0.17 -14.44
N TRP A 50 -7.55 0.79 -15.46
CA TRP A 50 -6.83 1.34 -16.62
C TRP A 50 -6.02 2.58 -16.23
N GLN A 51 -6.65 3.53 -15.53
CA GLN A 51 -5.98 4.77 -15.14
C GLN A 51 -4.88 4.56 -14.11
N LEU A 52 -5.07 3.61 -13.20
CA LEU A 52 -4.03 3.20 -12.25
C LEU A 52 -2.85 2.54 -12.97
N ALA A 53 -3.11 1.77 -14.04
CA ALA A 53 -2.05 1.16 -14.85
C ALA A 53 -1.27 2.22 -15.65
N GLU A 54 -1.97 3.17 -16.28
CA GLU A 54 -1.34 4.29 -16.99
C GLU A 54 -0.49 5.15 -16.06
N GLN A 55 -0.99 5.49 -14.87
CA GLN A 55 -0.24 6.21 -13.84
C GLN A 55 1.04 5.45 -13.43
N ALA A 56 0.98 4.12 -13.42
CA ALA A 56 2.12 3.25 -13.14
C ALA A 56 3.03 2.99 -14.36
N GLY A 57 2.80 3.67 -15.49
CA GLY A 57 3.57 3.53 -16.72
C GLY A 57 3.38 2.17 -17.41
N LYS A 58 2.22 1.53 -17.25
CA LYS A 58 1.89 0.23 -17.84
C LYS A 58 0.95 0.40 -19.03
N ALA A 59 1.20 -0.39 -20.08
CA ALA A 59 0.38 -0.40 -21.28
C ALA A 59 -0.97 -1.13 -21.12
N THR A 60 -1.09 -1.99 -20.10
CA THR A 60 -2.32 -2.77 -19.84
C THR A 60 -2.59 -2.88 -18.33
N PRO A 61 -3.86 -3.07 -17.92
CA PRO A 61 -4.24 -3.22 -16.52
C PRO A 61 -4.04 -4.64 -15.98
N ASP A 62 -3.56 -5.58 -16.79
CA ASP A 62 -3.51 -7.02 -16.47
C ASP A 62 -2.74 -7.31 -15.17
N GLY A 63 -1.71 -6.53 -14.86
CA GLY A 63 -0.95 -6.64 -13.62
C GLY A 63 -1.81 -6.33 -12.39
N LEU A 64 -2.59 -5.25 -12.45
CA LEU A 64 -3.49 -4.84 -11.38
C LEU A 64 -4.71 -5.77 -11.28
N GLN A 65 -5.27 -6.19 -12.40
CA GLN A 65 -6.36 -7.17 -12.43
C GLN A 65 -5.91 -8.52 -11.85
N ARG A 66 -4.68 -8.95 -12.14
CA ARG A 66 -4.12 -10.16 -11.54
C ARG A 66 -3.98 -10.02 -10.03
N LEU A 67 -3.43 -8.90 -9.56
CA LEU A 67 -3.30 -8.59 -8.13
C LEU A 67 -4.64 -8.67 -7.40
N LEU A 68 -5.68 -8.03 -7.96
CA LEU A 68 -7.00 -7.90 -7.33
C LEU A 68 -7.91 -9.11 -7.56
N GLY A 69 -7.58 -9.99 -8.50
CA GLY A 69 -8.37 -11.16 -8.85
C GLY A 69 -7.65 -12.46 -8.48
N PRO A 70 -7.07 -13.18 -9.46
CA PRO A 70 -6.64 -14.57 -9.27
C PRO A 70 -5.32 -14.76 -8.50
N ALA A 71 -4.58 -13.69 -8.19
CA ALA A 71 -3.31 -13.82 -7.47
C ALA A 71 -3.50 -14.37 -6.06
N ARG A 72 -2.57 -15.23 -5.62
CA ARG A 72 -2.54 -15.74 -4.24
C ARG A 72 -1.67 -14.85 -3.36
N TRP A 73 -2.31 -14.11 -2.47
CA TRP A 73 -1.75 -13.37 -1.35
C TRP A 73 -2.82 -13.29 -0.25
N SER A 74 -2.41 -13.05 1.00
CA SER A 74 -3.34 -13.00 2.13
C SER A 74 -3.67 -11.56 2.48
N ALA A 75 -4.93 -11.16 2.27
CA ALA A 75 -5.42 -9.85 2.70
C ALA A 75 -5.33 -9.69 4.23
N ASP A 76 -5.62 -10.76 4.97
CA ASP A 76 -5.47 -10.79 6.43
C ASP A 76 -4.03 -10.55 6.86
N ALA A 77 -3.05 -11.19 6.21
CA ALA A 77 -1.64 -11.02 6.56
C ALA A 77 -1.15 -9.59 6.28
N VAL A 78 -1.57 -9.00 5.16
CA VAL A 78 -1.27 -7.59 4.83
C VAL A 78 -1.94 -6.64 5.84
N ARG A 79 -3.20 -6.90 6.22
CA ARG A 79 -3.90 -6.13 7.25
C ARG A 79 -3.17 -6.19 8.58
N ASP A 80 -2.80 -7.38 9.04
CA ASP A 80 -2.17 -7.56 10.35
C ASP A 80 -0.78 -6.90 10.39
N GLU A 81 -0.04 -6.91 9.28
CA GLU A 81 1.21 -6.14 9.15
C GLU A 81 0.97 -4.63 9.20
N LEU A 82 -0.06 -4.13 8.51
CA LEU A 82 -0.41 -2.72 8.53
C LEU A 82 -0.85 -2.25 9.93
N VAL A 83 -1.61 -3.08 10.65
CA VAL A 83 -1.98 -2.81 12.05
C VAL A 83 -0.74 -2.74 12.94
N ARG A 84 0.22 -3.66 12.76
CA ARG A 84 1.49 -3.63 13.50
C ARG A 84 2.29 -2.36 13.19
N TYR A 85 2.39 -1.99 11.92
CA TYR A 85 3.03 -0.75 11.49
C TYR A 85 2.37 0.48 12.15
N ALA A 86 1.03 0.56 12.10
CA ALA A 86 0.28 1.65 12.72
C ALA A 86 0.55 1.74 14.23
N GLN A 87 0.57 0.61 14.94
CA GLN A 87 0.89 0.59 16.38
C GLN A 87 2.30 1.11 16.67
N GLN A 88 3.28 0.74 15.85
CA GLN A 88 4.68 1.15 16.03
C GLN A 88 4.92 2.64 15.75
N HIS A 89 4.12 3.24 14.87
CA HIS A 89 4.37 4.59 14.36
C HIS A 89 3.35 5.64 14.83
N LEU A 90 2.16 5.23 15.28
CA LEU A 90 1.10 6.16 15.71
C LEU A 90 0.90 6.18 17.23
N LEU A 91 1.38 5.19 17.96
CA LEU A 91 1.31 5.18 19.42
C LEU A 91 2.59 5.75 20.02
N ALA A 92 2.46 6.70 20.95
CA ALA A 92 3.59 7.11 21.76
C ALA A 92 4.03 5.97 22.69
N GLN A 93 5.31 5.94 23.04
CA GLN A 93 5.82 4.87 23.91
C GLN A 93 5.12 4.88 25.27
N GLY A 94 4.53 3.75 25.63
CA GLY A 94 3.80 3.58 26.88
C GLY A 94 2.35 4.04 26.85
N GLU A 95 1.85 4.55 25.71
CA GLU A 95 0.44 4.88 25.54
C GLU A 95 -0.33 3.73 24.88
N GLY A 96 -1.56 3.48 25.36
CA GLY A 96 -2.49 2.57 24.72
C GLY A 96 -3.21 3.23 23.54
N GLY A 97 -3.49 2.45 22.50
CA GLY A 97 -4.34 2.87 21.38
C GLY A 97 -5.73 2.22 21.45
N THR A 98 -6.75 2.91 20.91
CA THR A 98 -8.08 2.32 20.72
C THR A 98 -8.29 1.98 19.25
N LEU A 99 -8.52 0.71 18.92
CA LEU A 99 -8.95 0.30 17.59
C LEU A 99 -10.47 0.42 17.51
N ILE A 100 -10.95 1.35 16.70
CA ILE A 100 -12.38 1.51 16.40
C ILE A 100 -12.68 0.65 15.16
N VAL A 101 -13.59 -0.30 15.32
CA VAL A 101 -14.09 -1.15 14.22
C VAL A 101 -15.52 -0.71 13.93
N ASP A 102 -15.81 -0.49 12.66
CA ASP A 102 -17.15 -0.17 12.16
C ASP A 102 -17.51 -1.15 11.05
N GLU A 103 -18.77 -1.57 10.97
CA GLU A 103 -19.27 -2.39 9.87
C GLU A 103 -19.74 -1.47 8.73
N THR A 104 -19.35 -1.81 7.50
CA THR A 104 -19.66 -1.05 6.28
C THR A 104 -20.53 -1.83 5.32
#